data_AF-A0A924TTP2-F1
#
_entry.id   AF-A0A924TTP2-F1
#
_cell.length_a   1.000
_cell.length_b   1.000
_cell.length_c   1.000
_cell.angle_alpha   90.00
_cell.angle_beta   90.00
_cell.angle_gamma   90.00
#
_symmetry.space_group_name_H-M   'P 1'
#
loop_
_entity.id
_entity.type
_entity.pdbx_description
1 polymer ?
#
loop_
_entity_poly.entity_id
_entity_poly.type
_entity_poly.pdbx_seq_one_letter_code
_entity_poly.pdbx_strand_id
1 'polypeptide(L)'
;MRFPRASGVLLHPTSLPGPHGSGDLGPAAHHFIDWLHGVGQSLWQMLPLGGIGPGDSPYMSPSAFAGNVLLIDLADLQQRGWLTADAFAAAPAADPCRIDYATMVPYRLQRLAEAAPVFATGASAADRAAFNDFCAGHADWLADYSLFMALNETHGGADWSTWGDGLARRAPHALAAARAQHAQRIAFWAFCQWCFFRQWAALRVHAHSKGVKIIGDTPIFIAHQSADVWARPELFQLNANGQPSVVAGVPPDYFSATGQRWGNPLYRWDAHAAEGYAWWVQRLRHTLALVDIVRIDHFRG
;
A
#
# COMPACT_ATOMS: atom_id res chain seq x y z
N MET A 1 20.50 7.85 17.51
CA MET A 1 21.06 6.91 16.51
C MET A 1 22.25 7.61 15.84
N ARG A 2 23.44 6.99 15.76
CA ARG A 2 24.55 7.54 14.96
C ARG A 2 24.69 6.66 13.72
N PHE A 3 24.47 7.24 12.54
CA PHE A 3 24.70 6.53 11.30
C PHE A 3 26.18 6.60 10.95
N PRO A 4 26.83 5.49 10.56
CA PRO A 4 28.13 5.57 9.91
C PRO A 4 27.98 6.34 8.58
N ARG A 5 29.07 6.89 8.07
CA ARG A 5 29.07 7.50 6.73
C ARG A 5 28.61 6.43 5.71
N ALA A 6 27.53 6.73 5.01
CA ALA A 6 26.91 5.87 4.01
C ALA A 6 26.41 6.71 2.84
N SER A 7 26.18 6.08 1.69
CA SER A 7 25.57 6.67 0.51
C SER A 7 24.55 5.71 -0.10
N GLY A 8 23.63 6.26 -0.88
CA GLY A 8 22.57 5.50 -1.51
C GLY A 8 21.95 6.18 -2.70
N VAL A 9 20.96 5.50 -3.26
CA VAL A 9 20.17 5.98 -4.41
C VAL A 9 18.70 6.05 -4.03
N LEU A 10 18.05 7.14 -4.44
CA LEU A 10 16.59 7.26 -4.44
C LEU A 10 16.04 6.72 -5.76
N LEU A 11 15.32 5.61 -5.71
CA LEU A 11 14.63 5.03 -6.86
C LEU A 11 13.39 4.27 -6.37
N HIS A 12 12.20 4.64 -6.80
CA HIS A 12 11.00 3.87 -6.42
C HIS A 12 10.87 2.61 -7.30
N PRO A 13 10.35 1.46 -6.80
CA PRO A 13 10.27 0.22 -7.58
C PRO A 13 9.51 0.37 -8.89
N THR A 14 8.51 1.25 -8.94
CA THR A 14 7.76 1.50 -10.17
C THR A 14 8.66 2.01 -11.31
N SER A 15 9.78 2.66 -10.98
CA SER A 15 10.76 3.19 -11.93
C SER A 15 11.80 2.17 -12.38
N LEU A 16 11.80 0.96 -11.82
CA LEU A 16 12.63 -0.12 -12.32
C LEU A 16 12.13 -0.55 -13.71
N PRO A 17 13.02 -1.02 -14.60
CA PRO A 17 12.57 -1.69 -15.80
C PRO A 17 11.80 -2.95 -15.40
N GLY A 18 10.71 -3.26 -16.11
CA GLY A 18 9.93 -4.44 -15.80
C GLY A 18 8.99 -4.80 -16.94
N PRO A 19 8.71 -6.09 -17.15
CA PRO A 19 7.59 -6.47 -17.99
C PRO A 19 6.28 -5.97 -17.35
N HIS A 20 5.18 -5.97 -18.10
CA HIS A 20 3.85 -5.74 -17.54
C HIS A 20 3.56 -4.29 -17.09
N GLY A 21 4.19 -3.31 -17.76
CA GLY A 21 3.79 -1.89 -17.70
C GLY A 21 4.33 -1.07 -16.52
N SER A 22 5.04 -1.68 -15.57
CA SER A 22 5.72 -0.99 -14.47
C SER A 22 6.83 -1.86 -13.88
N GLY A 23 7.81 -1.24 -13.24
CA GLY A 23 8.70 -1.97 -12.34
C GLY A 23 7.94 -2.57 -11.14
N ASP A 24 8.45 -3.67 -10.61
CA ASP A 24 7.85 -4.45 -9.53
C ASP A 24 8.91 -5.07 -8.60
N LEU A 25 8.49 -5.95 -7.69
CA LEU A 25 9.38 -6.60 -6.71
C LEU A 25 10.12 -7.83 -7.27
N GLY A 26 10.16 -7.98 -8.59
CA GLY A 26 10.74 -9.12 -9.28
C GLY A 26 12.24 -8.99 -9.58
N PRO A 27 12.74 -9.68 -10.63
CA PRO A 27 14.17 -9.77 -10.94
C PRO A 27 14.90 -8.42 -11.08
N ALA A 28 14.23 -7.39 -11.61
CA ALA A 28 14.83 -6.08 -11.76
C ALA A 28 15.16 -5.39 -10.42
N ALA A 29 14.33 -5.59 -9.40
CA ALA A 29 14.59 -5.08 -8.05
C ALA A 29 15.77 -5.80 -7.39
N HIS A 30 15.86 -7.12 -7.56
CA HIS A 30 17.00 -7.91 -7.09
C HIS A 30 18.30 -7.50 -7.80
N HIS A 31 18.24 -7.31 -9.12
CA HIS A 31 19.36 -6.83 -9.91
C HIS A 31 19.81 -5.42 -9.47
N PHE A 32 18.87 -4.52 -9.17
CA PHE A 32 19.20 -3.19 -8.68
C PHE A 32 19.93 -3.22 -7.34
N ILE A 33 19.53 -4.11 -6.42
CA ILE A 33 20.26 -4.35 -5.17
C ILE A 33 21.69 -4.85 -5.44
N ASP A 34 21.85 -5.81 -6.35
CA ASP A 34 23.18 -6.32 -6.72
C ASP A 34 24.06 -5.22 -7.32
N TRP A 35 23.47 -4.35 -8.15
CA TRP A 35 24.15 -3.18 -8.69
C TRP A 35 24.56 -2.20 -7.59
N LEU A 36 23.64 -1.84 -6.66
CA LEU A 36 23.95 -0.97 -5.52
C LEU A 36 25.14 -1.49 -4.71
N HIS A 37 25.14 -2.79 -4.42
CA HIS A 37 26.25 -3.46 -3.76
C HIS A 37 27.55 -3.35 -4.57
N GLY A 38 27.51 -3.66 -5.87
CA GLY A 38 28.67 -3.59 -6.76
C GLY A 38 29.30 -2.21 -6.88
N VAL A 39 28.51 -1.14 -6.75
CA VAL A 39 28.99 0.26 -6.75
C VAL A 39 29.18 0.86 -5.35
N GLY A 40 29.15 0.03 -4.30
CA GLY A 40 29.44 0.44 -2.92
C GLY A 40 28.35 1.30 -2.25
N GLN A 41 27.13 1.32 -2.80
CA GLN A 41 25.97 1.96 -2.16
C GLN A 41 25.39 1.03 -1.09
N SER A 42 25.03 1.60 0.06
CA SER A 42 24.51 0.85 1.21
C SER A 42 23.09 1.28 1.62
N LEU A 43 22.50 2.23 0.89
CA LEU A 43 21.15 2.73 1.13
C LEU A 43 20.35 2.72 -0.17
N TRP A 44 19.13 2.21 -0.12
CA TRP A 44 18.12 2.35 -1.16
C TRP A 44 16.93 3.12 -0.60
N GLN A 45 16.74 4.35 -1.05
CA GLN A 45 15.60 5.18 -0.66
C GLN A 45 14.45 5.07 -1.66
N MET A 46 13.23 5.08 -1.14
CA MET A 46 12.02 4.82 -1.90
C MET A 46 10.92 5.80 -1.44
N LEU A 47 9.96 6.06 -2.32
CA LEU A 47 8.70 6.72 -1.96
C LEU A 47 7.81 5.77 -1.13
N PRO A 48 6.66 6.22 -0.60
CA PRO A 48 5.77 5.37 0.17
C PRO A 48 5.36 4.11 -0.62
N LEU A 49 5.28 2.97 0.09
CA LEU A 49 5.02 1.66 -0.52
C LEU A 49 3.55 1.28 -0.54
N GLY A 50 2.66 2.16 -0.07
CA GLY A 50 1.22 1.96 -0.11
C GLY A 50 0.66 2.12 -1.52
N GLY A 51 -0.62 1.74 -1.69
CA GLY A 51 -1.35 1.98 -2.94
C GLY A 51 -1.38 3.47 -3.32
N ILE A 52 -1.73 3.75 -4.57
CA ILE A 52 -1.79 5.10 -5.13
C ILE A 52 -3.18 5.74 -4.95
N GLY A 53 -3.22 7.07 -4.89
CA GLY A 53 -4.44 7.88 -4.88
C GLY A 53 -4.58 8.75 -6.13
N PRO A 54 -5.37 9.84 -6.07
CA PRO A 54 -5.51 10.79 -7.18
C PRO A 54 -4.17 11.27 -7.72
N GLY A 55 -4.04 11.30 -9.06
CA GLY A 55 -2.80 11.63 -9.75
C GLY A 55 -1.70 10.57 -9.61
N ASP A 56 -2.08 9.32 -9.34
CA ASP A 56 -1.19 8.17 -9.15
C ASP A 56 -0.18 8.36 -8.01
N SER A 57 -0.52 9.22 -7.04
CA SER A 57 0.40 9.63 -5.98
C SER A 57 0.50 8.56 -4.89
N PRO A 58 1.73 8.12 -4.52
CA PRO A 58 1.94 7.21 -3.39
C PRO A 58 1.69 7.90 -2.02
N TYR A 59 1.53 9.23 -1.99
CA TYR A 59 1.25 10.00 -0.77
C TYR A 59 -0.24 10.07 -0.43
N MET A 60 -1.11 9.54 -1.30
CA MET A 60 -2.58 9.55 -1.14
C MET A 60 -3.15 8.14 -1.08
N SER A 61 -2.48 7.25 -0.37
CA SER A 61 -2.82 5.84 -0.31
C SER A 61 -4.17 5.55 0.34
N PRO A 62 -4.93 4.53 -0.13
CA PRO A 62 -6.16 4.07 0.53
C PRO A 62 -5.90 3.34 1.85
N SER A 63 -4.63 3.15 2.25
CA SER A 63 -4.30 2.69 3.60
C SER A 63 -2.92 3.15 4.05
N ALA A 64 -2.76 3.37 5.36
CA ALA A 64 -1.48 3.61 6.01
C ALA A 64 -0.65 2.33 6.24
N PHE A 65 -1.24 1.14 6.04
CA PHE A 65 -0.64 -0.16 6.33
C PHE A 65 -0.50 -1.04 5.08
N ALA A 66 -1.46 -1.02 4.17
CA ALA A 66 -1.44 -1.90 3.00
C ALA A 66 -0.28 -1.57 2.05
N GLY A 67 0.26 -2.59 1.39
CA GLY A 67 1.22 -2.45 0.30
C GLY A 67 0.57 -2.17 -1.05
N ASN A 68 1.35 -1.61 -1.98
CA ASN A 68 0.94 -1.37 -3.35
C ASN A 68 0.88 -2.69 -4.14
N VAL A 69 -0.33 -3.18 -4.40
CA VAL A 69 -0.55 -4.43 -5.15
C VAL A 69 0.00 -4.37 -6.58
N LEU A 70 0.21 -3.17 -7.13
CA LEU A 70 0.81 -2.97 -8.45
C LEU A 70 2.29 -3.34 -8.48
N LEU A 71 2.95 -3.44 -7.32
CA LEU A 71 4.34 -3.87 -7.21
C LEU A 71 4.50 -5.40 -7.13
N ILE A 72 3.42 -6.17 -7.13
CA ILE A 72 3.51 -7.63 -7.09
C ILE A 72 4.08 -8.14 -8.42
N ASP A 73 5.22 -8.85 -8.37
CA ASP A 73 5.80 -9.55 -9.51
C ASP A 73 4.85 -10.64 -10.00
N LEU A 74 4.33 -10.44 -11.21
CA LEU A 74 3.40 -11.38 -11.86
C LEU A 74 4.12 -12.63 -12.38
N ALA A 75 5.41 -12.55 -12.70
CA ALA A 75 6.18 -13.70 -13.17
C ALA A 75 6.35 -14.75 -12.06
N ASP A 76 6.54 -14.33 -10.80
CA ASP A 76 6.53 -15.23 -9.64
C ASP A 76 5.16 -15.93 -9.48
N LEU A 77 4.04 -15.24 -9.71
CA LEU A 77 2.72 -15.89 -9.68
C LEU A 77 2.56 -16.93 -10.80
N GLN A 78 3.11 -16.67 -11.99
CA GLN A 78 3.15 -17.64 -13.09
C GLN A 78 4.05 -18.84 -12.75
N GLN A 79 5.24 -18.63 -12.19
CA GLN A 79 6.16 -19.70 -11.78
C GLN A 79 5.54 -20.62 -10.71
N ARG A 80 4.68 -20.05 -9.86
CA ARG A 80 3.89 -20.79 -8.86
C ARG A 80 2.68 -21.52 -9.44
N GLY A 81 2.41 -21.35 -10.74
CA GLY A 81 1.27 -21.94 -11.43
C GLY A 81 -0.07 -21.30 -11.07
N TRP A 82 -0.08 -20.10 -10.49
CA TRP A 82 -1.32 -19.35 -10.21
C TRP A 82 -1.77 -18.52 -11.40
N LEU A 83 -0.84 -18.17 -12.30
CA LEU A 83 -1.13 -17.63 -13.62
C LEU A 83 -0.76 -18.64 -14.70
N THR A 84 -1.56 -18.67 -15.77
CA THR A 84 -1.31 -19.52 -16.93
C THR A 84 -0.17 -18.98 -17.79
N ALA A 85 0.38 -19.82 -18.67
CA ALA A 85 1.49 -19.41 -19.54
C ALA A 85 1.11 -18.32 -20.55
N ASP A 86 -0.16 -18.26 -20.94
CA ASP A 86 -0.75 -17.27 -21.83
C ASP A 86 -1.29 -16.02 -21.10
N ALA A 87 -1.17 -15.96 -19.77
CA ALA A 87 -1.64 -14.83 -18.97
C ALA A 87 -1.02 -13.50 -19.40
N PHE A 88 0.09 -13.49 -20.14
CA PHE A 88 0.72 -12.25 -20.61
C PHE A 88 0.53 -11.98 -22.12
N ALA A 89 -0.18 -12.84 -22.85
CA ALA A 89 -0.38 -12.70 -24.30
C ALA A 89 -1.09 -11.40 -24.71
N ALA A 90 -1.96 -10.87 -23.84
CA ALA A 90 -2.70 -9.62 -24.04
C ALA A 90 -2.13 -8.45 -23.22
N ALA A 91 -0.83 -8.45 -22.93
CA ALA A 91 -0.21 -7.32 -22.23
C ALA A 91 -0.37 -6.02 -23.04
N PRO A 92 -0.75 -4.90 -22.40
CA PRO A 92 -0.83 -3.62 -23.09
C PRO A 92 0.56 -3.21 -23.59
N ALA A 93 0.59 -2.43 -24.67
CA ALA A 93 1.82 -1.79 -25.13
C ALA A 93 2.38 -0.91 -24.00
N ALA A 94 3.68 -1.02 -23.74
CA ALA A 94 4.34 -0.29 -22.67
C ALA A 94 5.46 0.59 -23.24
N ASP A 95 5.59 1.80 -22.69
CA ASP A 95 6.75 2.66 -22.89
C ASP A 95 7.80 2.29 -21.82
N PRO A 96 9.03 1.89 -22.19
CA PRO A 96 10.06 1.52 -21.22
C PRO A 96 10.50 2.68 -20.32
N CYS A 97 10.20 3.93 -20.69
CA CYS A 97 10.58 5.13 -19.95
C CYS A 97 9.43 5.75 -19.14
N ARG A 98 8.19 5.27 -19.32
CA ARG A 98 7.01 5.89 -18.70
C ARG A 98 5.90 4.89 -18.43
N ILE A 99 5.34 4.96 -17.22
CA ILE A 99 4.16 4.19 -16.84
C ILE A 99 2.91 4.88 -17.42
N ASP A 100 2.08 4.10 -18.10
CA ASP A 100 0.70 4.45 -18.39
C ASP A 100 -0.22 3.77 -17.36
N TYR A 101 -0.54 4.50 -16.28
CA TYR A 101 -1.37 3.96 -15.20
C TYR A 101 -2.78 3.58 -15.66
N ALA A 102 -3.33 4.26 -16.69
CA ALA A 102 -4.67 3.99 -17.18
C ALA A 102 -4.81 2.59 -17.80
N THR A 103 -3.73 2.08 -18.40
CA THR A 103 -3.70 0.73 -18.98
C THR A 103 -3.05 -0.29 -18.04
N MET A 104 -2.01 0.09 -17.29
CA MET A 104 -1.28 -0.80 -16.38
C MET A 104 -2.13 -1.25 -15.18
N VAL A 105 -2.85 -0.33 -14.52
CA VAL A 105 -3.65 -0.65 -13.33
C VAL A 105 -4.70 -1.73 -13.60
N PRO A 106 -5.62 -1.56 -14.57
CA PRO A 106 -6.63 -2.60 -14.85
C PRO A 106 -5.99 -3.91 -15.30
N TYR A 107 -4.91 -3.86 -16.10
CA TYR A 107 -4.21 -5.06 -16.53
C TYR A 107 -3.65 -5.86 -15.35
N ARG A 108 -2.87 -5.22 -14.46
CA ARG A 108 -2.27 -5.92 -13.30
C ARG A 108 -3.33 -6.43 -12.34
N LEU A 109 -4.38 -5.64 -12.06
CA LEU A 109 -5.49 -6.08 -11.21
C LEU A 109 -6.24 -7.27 -11.82
N GLN A 110 -6.41 -7.31 -13.13
CA GLN A 110 -7.02 -8.46 -13.82
C GLN A 110 -6.18 -9.72 -13.66
N ARG A 111 -4.85 -9.64 -13.84
CA ARG A 111 -3.96 -10.79 -13.63
C ARG A 111 -4.01 -11.27 -12.17
N LEU A 112 -3.98 -10.37 -11.19
CA LEU A 112 -4.14 -10.74 -9.79
C LEU A 112 -5.50 -11.43 -9.53
N ALA A 113 -6.56 -10.97 -10.18
CA ALA A 113 -7.90 -11.53 -10.03
C ALA A 113 -8.03 -12.94 -10.63
N GLU A 114 -7.26 -13.24 -11.68
CA GLU A 114 -7.13 -14.58 -12.26
C GLU A 114 -6.30 -15.50 -11.35
N ALA A 115 -5.26 -14.98 -10.69
CA ALA A 115 -4.40 -15.76 -9.81
C ALA A 115 -5.08 -16.19 -8.50
N ALA A 116 -5.90 -15.31 -7.91
CA ALA A 116 -6.53 -15.55 -6.61
C ALA A 116 -7.37 -16.86 -6.51
N PRO A 117 -8.27 -17.20 -7.46
CA PRO A 117 -9.03 -18.45 -7.39
C PRO A 117 -8.17 -19.69 -7.61
N VAL A 118 -7.12 -19.60 -8.45
CA VAL A 118 -6.17 -20.71 -8.65
C VAL A 118 -5.36 -20.95 -7.37
N PHE A 119 -4.94 -19.89 -6.68
CA PHE A 119 -4.35 -20.02 -5.33
C PHE A 119 -5.34 -20.68 -4.36
N ALA A 120 -6.58 -20.18 -4.28
CA ALA A 120 -7.56 -20.66 -3.31
C ALA A 120 -7.83 -22.17 -3.43
N THR A 121 -7.81 -22.71 -4.64
CA THR A 121 -8.11 -24.12 -4.92
C THR A 121 -6.87 -25.01 -5.04
N GLY A 122 -5.77 -24.46 -5.56
CA GLY A 122 -4.59 -25.21 -6.00
C GLY A 122 -3.30 -24.94 -5.23
N ALA A 123 -3.30 -24.03 -4.24
CA ALA A 123 -2.09 -23.74 -3.47
C ALA A 123 -1.52 -24.98 -2.75
N SER A 124 -0.23 -24.93 -2.43
CA SER A 124 0.37 -25.95 -1.56
C SER A 124 -0.14 -25.81 -0.12
N ALA A 125 0.01 -26.86 0.70
CA ALA A 125 -0.32 -26.76 2.13
C ALA A 125 0.54 -25.71 2.85
N ALA A 126 1.81 -25.56 2.45
CA ALA A 126 2.72 -24.57 2.99
C ALA A 126 2.29 -23.13 2.66
N ASP A 127 1.90 -22.87 1.41
CA ASP A 127 1.43 -21.54 1.00
C ASP A 127 0.11 -21.18 1.69
N ARG A 128 -0.82 -22.14 1.85
CA ARG A 128 -2.05 -21.92 2.63
C ARG A 128 -1.78 -21.60 4.09
N ALA A 129 -0.85 -22.32 4.73
CA ALA A 129 -0.46 -22.06 6.09
C ALA A 129 0.16 -20.65 6.22
N ALA A 130 1.11 -20.30 5.36
CA ALA A 130 1.74 -18.98 5.35
C ALA A 130 0.75 -17.83 5.09
N PHE A 131 -0.25 -18.06 4.24
CA PHE A 131 -1.33 -17.09 4.01
C PHE A 131 -2.22 -16.91 5.24
N ASN A 132 -2.58 -18.00 5.92
CA ASN A 132 -3.38 -17.93 7.14
C ASN A 132 -2.60 -17.25 8.28
N ASP A 133 -1.31 -17.56 8.43
CA ASP A 133 -0.43 -16.91 9.41
C ASP A 133 -0.28 -15.42 9.11
N PHE A 134 -0.15 -15.05 7.83
CA PHE A 134 -0.16 -13.64 7.42
C PHE A 134 -1.46 -12.95 7.81
N CYS A 135 -2.62 -13.55 7.51
CA CYS A 135 -3.92 -12.99 7.84
C CYS A 135 -4.09 -12.82 9.36
N ALA A 136 -3.69 -13.81 10.15
CA ALA A 136 -3.75 -13.75 11.61
C ALA A 136 -2.79 -12.68 12.18
N GLY A 137 -1.56 -12.61 11.67
CA GLY A 137 -0.56 -11.63 12.12
C GLY A 137 -0.86 -10.17 11.72
N HIS A 138 -1.76 -9.95 10.76
CA HIS A 138 -2.15 -8.62 10.27
C HIS A 138 -3.64 -8.31 10.50
N ALA A 139 -4.30 -9.05 11.40
CA ALA A 139 -5.74 -8.92 11.64
C ALA A 139 -6.19 -7.51 12.04
N ASP A 140 -5.32 -6.74 12.70
CA ASP A 140 -5.61 -5.39 13.20
C ASP A 140 -5.89 -4.36 12.09
N TRP A 141 -5.50 -4.61 10.84
CA TRP A 141 -5.75 -3.70 9.71
C TRP A 141 -6.28 -4.40 8.46
N LEU A 142 -5.87 -5.65 8.21
CA LEU A 142 -6.16 -6.34 6.95
C LEU A 142 -7.66 -6.57 6.76
N ALA A 143 -8.39 -6.88 7.84
CA ALA A 143 -9.82 -7.14 7.77
C ALA A 143 -10.66 -5.89 7.43
N ASP A 144 -10.21 -4.71 7.86
CA ASP A 144 -10.83 -3.43 7.53
C ASP A 144 -10.39 -2.96 6.14
N TYR A 145 -9.10 -3.06 5.80
CA TYR A 145 -8.59 -2.75 4.47
C TYR A 145 -9.30 -3.55 3.38
N SER A 146 -9.35 -4.87 3.49
CA SER A 146 -9.92 -5.72 2.44
C SER A 146 -11.43 -5.51 2.26
N LEU A 147 -12.15 -5.20 3.34
CA LEU A 147 -13.56 -4.84 3.27
C LEU A 147 -13.74 -3.44 2.65
N PHE A 148 -12.94 -2.46 3.07
CA PHE A 148 -12.95 -1.11 2.51
C PHE A 148 -12.73 -1.14 1.00
N MET A 149 -11.72 -1.88 0.53
CA MET A 149 -11.42 -1.97 -0.89
C MET A 149 -12.57 -2.63 -1.68
N ALA A 150 -13.17 -3.71 -1.17
CA ALA A 150 -14.32 -4.36 -1.81
C ALA A 150 -15.56 -3.43 -1.88
N LEU A 151 -15.82 -2.67 -0.82
CA LEU A 151 -16.90 -1.69 -0.78
C LEU A 151 -16.63 -0.51 -1.73
N ASN A 152 -15.40 -0.01 -1.74
CA ASN A 152 -14.99 1.09 -2.62
C ASN A 152 -15.19 0.73 -4.09
N GLU A 153 -14.83 -0.48 -4.50
CA GLU A 153 -15.09 -0.98 -5.86
C GLU A 153 -16.58 -1.08 -6.17
N THR A 154 -17.37 -1.64 -5.24
CA THR A 154 -18.82 -1.80 -5.41
C THR A 154 -19.53 -0.45 -5.57
N HIS A 155 -19.01 0.60 -4.94
CA HIS A 155 -19.53 1.96 -5.03
C HIS A 155 -18.81 2.82 -6.09
N GLY A 156 -18.04 2.21 -7.00
CA GLY A 156 -17.39 2.92 -8.12
C GLY A 156 -16.36 3.97 -7.69
N GLY A 157 -15.74 3.79 -6.52
CA GLY A 157 -14.78 4.73 -5.95
C GLY A 157 -15.41 5.94 -5.24
N ALA A 158 -16.72 5.92 -4.99
CA ALA A 158 -17.38 6.98 -4.23
C ALA A 158 -16.81 7.14 -2.81
N ASP A 159 -16.82 8.38 -2.32
CA ASP A 159 -16.35 8.71 -0.97
C ASP A 159 -17.04 7.83 0.08
N TRP A 160 -16.25 7.21 0.97
CA TRP A 160 -16.76 6.26 1.96
C TRP A 160 -17.83 6.85 2.86
N SER A 161 -17.79 8.15 3.11
CA SER A 161 -18.75 8.86 3.93
C SER A 161 -20.15 8.94 3.30
N THR A 162 -20.24 8.68 1.99
CA THR A 162 -21.50 8.63 1.23
C THR A 162 -22.11 7.24 1.15
N TRP A 163 -21.41 6.20 1.64
CA TRP A 163 -21.94 4.83 1.59
C TRP A 163 -23.15 4.68 2.51
N GLY A 164 -24.27 4.25 1.92
CA GLY A 164 -25.56 4.09 2.60
C GLY A 164 -25.61 2.90 3.56
N ASP A 165 -26.83 2.60 4.03
CA ASP A 165 -27.17 1.37 4.76
C ASP A 165 -26.32 1.10 6.02
N GLY A 166 -25.81 2.15 6.64
CA GLY A 166 -24.97 2.05 7.83
C GLY A 166 -23.52 1.65 7.56
N LEU A 167 -23.08 1.51 6.30
CA LEU A 167 -21.69 1.18 5.95
C LEU A 167 -20.71 2.31 6.27
N ALA A 168 -21.05 3.57 5.95
CA ALA A 168 -20.23 4.73 6.32
C ALA A 168 -20.04 4.84 7.84
N ARG A 169 -21.10 4.53 8.61
CA ARG A 169 -21.10 4.54 10.08
C ARG A 169 -20.66 3.22 10.70
N ARG A 170 -20.25 2.24 9.87
CA ARG A 170 -19.76 0.92 10.31
C ARG A 170 -20.72 0.19 11.26
N ALA A 171 -22.02 0.27 10.99
CA ALA A 171 -23.03 -0.43 11.78
C ALA A 171 -22.75 -1.95 11.76
N PRO A 172 -22.70 -2.64 12.93
CA PRO A 172 -22.26 -4.03 12.98
C PRO A 172 -23.01 -4.99 12.05
N HIS A 173 -24.33 -4.83 11.92
CA HIS A 173 -25.16 -5.64 11.03
C HIS A 173 -24.85 -5.37 9.55
N ALA A 174 -24.60 -4.12 9.17
CA ALA A 174 -24.26 -3.73 7.80
C ALA A 174 -22.88 -4.28 7.42
N LEU A 175 -21.90 -4.20 8.32
CA LEU A 175 -20.58 -4.80 8.11
C LEU A 175 -20.65 -6.33 8.01
N ALA A 176 -21.46 -7.00 8.84
CA ALA A 176 -21.63 -8.44 8.75
C ALA A 176 -22.25 -8.86 7.41
N ALA A 177 -23.30 -8.16 6.96
CA ALA A 177 -23.92 -8.39 5.66
C ALA A 177 -22.93 -8.15 4.51
N ALA A 178 -22.19 -7.04 4.54
CA ALA A 178 -21.17 -6.73 3.54
C ALA A 178 -20.04 -7.77 3.50
N ARG A 179 -19.58 -8.25 4.66
CA ARG A 179 -18.56 -9.31 4.73
C ARG A 179 -19.04 -10.61 4.10
N ALA A 180 -20.30 -10.99 4.32
CA ALA A 180 -20.90 -12.16 3.68
C ALA A 180 -21.05 -11.96 2.17
N GLN A 181 -21.59 -10.82 1.74
CA GLN A 181 -21.83 -10.49 0.33
C GLN A 181 -20.53 -10.40 -0.48
N HIS A 182 -19.47 -9.82 0.10
CA HIS A 182 -18.22 -9.55 -0.60
C HIS A 182 -17.08 -10.51 -0.22
N ALA A 183 -17.39 -11.68 0.35
CA ALA A 183 -16.40 -12.62 0.88
C ALA A 183 -15.28 -12.97 -0.12
N GLN A 184 -15.63 -13.24 -1.38
CA GLN A 184 -14.66 -13.55 -2.43
C GLN A 184 -13.74 -12.36 -2.74
N ARG A 185 -14.29 -11.14 -2.76
CA ARG A 185 -13.49 -9.94 -3.06
C ARG A 185 -12.60 -9.54 -1.87
N ILE A 186 -13.08 -9.72 -0.65
CA ILE A 186 -12.27 -9.57 0.57
C ILE A 186 -11.09 -10.56 0.55
N ALA A 187 -11.35 -11.83 0.19
CA ALA A 187 -10.30 -12.83 0.05
C ALA A 187 -9.28 -12.49 -1.03
N PHE A 188 -9.72 -11.92 -2.17
CA PHE A 188 -8.84 -11.40 -3.21
C PHE A 188 -7.90 -10.31 -2.68
N TRP A 189 -8.42 -9.32 -1.95
CA TRP A 189 -7.61 -8.21 -1.43
C TRP A 189 -6.62 -8.70 -0.37
N ALA A 190 -7.03 -9.65 0.48
CA ALA A 190 -6.14 -10.30 1.42
C ALA A 190 -5.02 -11.09 0.72
N PHE A 191 -5.36 -11.85 -0.33
CA PHE A 191 -4.39 -12.57 -1.16
C PHE A 191 -3.36 -11.62 -1.79
N CYS A 192 -3.81 -10.49 -2.37
CA CYS A 192 -2.90 -9.52 -2.97
C CYS A 192 -1.93 -8.94 -1.94
N GLN A 193 -2.42 -8.59 -0.75
CA GLN A 193 -1.55 -8.12 0.33
C GLN A 193 -0.53 -9.20 0.73
N TRP A 194 -0.96 -10.45 0.91
CA TRP A 194 -0.02 -11.53 1.21
C TRP A 194 1.05 -11.69 0.13
N CYS A 195 0.69 -11.66 -1.16
CA CYS A 195 1.66 -11.70 -2.25
C CYS A 195 2.68 -10.55 -2.16
N PHE A 196 2.20 -9.32 -1.95
CA PHE A 196 3.07 -8.15 -1.77
C PHE A 196 4.03 -8.35 -0.60
N PHE A 197 3.53 -8.66 0.61
CA PHE A 197 4.36 -8.79 1.81
C PHE A 197 5.36 -9.95 1.70
N ARG A 198 4.98 -11.07 1.07
CA ARG A 198 5.89 -12.19 0.80
C ARG A 198 7.04 -11.78 -0.12
N GLN A 199 6.73 -11.14 -1.25
CA GLN A 199 7.75 -10.71 -2.21
C GLN A 199 8.63 -9.61 -1.63
N TRP A 200 8.04 -8.66 -0.90
CA TRP A 200 8.78 -7.61 -0.20
C TRP A 200 9.75 -8.18 0.83
N ALA A 201 9.31 -9.16 1.64
CA ALA A 201 10.18 -9.81 2.61
C ALA A 201 11.37 -10.51 1.94
N ALA A 202 11.15 -11.19 0.81
CA ALA A 202 12.23 -11.82 0.04
C ALA A 202 13.23 -10.77 -0.50
N LEU A 203 12.73 -9.66 -1.04
CA LEU A 203 13.56 -8.56 -1.53
C LEU A 203 14.38 -7.93 -0.39
N ARG A 204 13.78 -7.73 0.78
CA ARG A 204 14.46 -7.18 1.97
C ARG A 204 15.57 -8.12 2.47
N VAL A 205 15.31 -9.43 2.52
CA VAL A 205 16.34 -10.43 2.85
C VAL A 205 17.51 -10.35 1.87
N HIS A 206 17.23 -10.22 0.57
CA HIS A 206 18.29 -10.03 -0.45
C HIS A 206 19.08 -8.74 -0.22
N ALA A 207 18.40 -7.61 0.00
CA ALA A 207 19.03 -6.32 0.30
C ALA A 207 19.99 -6.43 1.50
N HIS A 208 19.52 -7.04 2.59
CA HIS A 208 20.33 -7.23 3.80
C HIS A 208 21.51 -8.16 3.56
N SER A 209 21.35 -9.23 2.78
CA SER A 209 22.46 -10.13 2.40
C SER A 209 23.58 -9.41 1.62
N LYS A 210 23.24 -8.29 0.97
CA LYS A 210 24.17 -7.44 0.21
C LYS A 210 24.64 -6.21 0.99
N GLY A 211 24.26 -6.08 2.26
CA GLY A 211 24.60 -4.92 3.09
C GLY A 211 23.87 -3.62 2.70
N VAL A 212 22.79 -3.73 1.94
CA VAL A 212 21.94 -2.59 1.53
C VAL A 212 20.78 -2.46 2.51
N LYS A 213 20.61 -1.28 3.10
CA LYS A 213 19.46 -0.93 3.94
C LYS A 213 18.43 -0.14 3.15
N ILE A 214 17.16 -0.32 3.49
CA ILE A 214 16.03 0.35 2.83
C ILE A 214 15.59 1.55 3.65
N ILE A 215 15.49 2.71 2.99
CA ILE A 215 14.89 3.92 3.54
C ILE A 215 13.50 4.08 2.94
N GLY A 216 12.48 3.83 3.76
CA GLY A 216 11.09 4.07 3.39
C GLY A 216 10.67 5.51 3.68
N ASP A 217 9.45 5.82 3.27
CA ASP A 217 8.85 7.12 3.43
C ASP A 217 7.41 6.98 3.90
N THR A 218 6.99 7.85 4.82
CA THR A 218 5.67 7.85 5.44
C THR A 218 5.12 9.28 5.44
N PRO A 219 4.07 9.56 4.67
CA PRO A 219 3.37 10.83 4.72
C PRO A 219 2.85 11.09 6.13
N ILE A 220 3.07 12.27 6.72
CA ILE A 220 2.53 12.53 8.06
C ILE A 220 1.01 12.39 8.07
N PHE A 221 0.32 13.03 7.12
CA PHE A 221 -1.12 12.90 6.94
C PHE A 221 -1.47 11.77 5.99
N ILE A 222 -2.66 11.17 6.17
CA ILE A 222 -3.17 10.10 5.31
C ILE A 222 -4.31 10.59 4.42
N ALA A 223 -4.70 9.83 3.40
CA ALA A 223 -5.84 10.19 2.57
C ALA A 223 -7.17 10.06 3.37
N HIS A 224 -8.11 10.98 3.13
CA HIS A 224 -9.47 10.85 3.68
C HIS A 224 -10.19 9.60 3.15
N GLN A 225 -10.05 9.32 1.85
CA GLN A 225 -10.53 8.09 1.22
C GLN A 225 -9.60 6.91 1.53
N SER A 226 -9.59 6.47 2.79
CA SER A 226 -8.77 5.35 3.25
C SER A 226 -9.50 4.46 4.24
N ALA A 227 -9.09 3.20 4.29
CA ALA A 227 -9.58 2.22 5.26
C ALA A 227 -9.36 2.71 6.71
N ASP A 228 -8.26 3.42 6.96
CA ASP A 228 -7.88 3.94 8.27
C ASP A 228 -8.85 5.00 8.79
N VAL A 229 -9.16 6.01 7.97
CA VAL A 229 -10.10 7.08 8.35
C VAL A 229 -11.51 6.51 8.48
N TRP A 230 -11.91 5.62 7.57
CA TRP A 230 -13.21 4.94 7.66
C TRP A 230 -13.32 4.08 8.93
N ALA A 231 -12.28 3.33 9.27
CA ALA A 231 -12.30 2.40 10.40
C ALA A 231 -12.18 3.09 11.77
N ARG A 232 -11.45 4.21 11.85
CA ARG A 232 -11.15 4.94 13.09
C ARG A 232 -11.46 6.45 12.95
N PRO A 233 -12.69 6.84 12.58
CA PRO A 233 -13.03 8.24 12.29
C PRO A 233 -12.84 9.16 13.51
N GLU A 234 -12.92 8.62 14.72
CA GLU A 234 -12.75 9.36 15.98
C GLU A 234 -11.33 9.92 16.18
N LEU A 235 -10.34 9.40 15.46
CA LEU A 235 -8.95 9.87 15.47
C LEU A 235 -8.72 11.09 14.55
N PHE A 236 -9.74 11.52 13.81
CA PHE A 236 -9.64 12.58 12.81
C PHE A 236 -10.66 13.70 13.04
N GLN A 237 -10.34 14.91 12.57
CA GLN A 237 -11.24 16.07 12.64
C GLN A 237 -12.27 16.00 11.52
N LEU A 238 -13.34 15.23 11.76
CA LEU A 238 -14.46 15.04 10.85
C LEU A 238 -15.73 15.68 11.40
N ASN A 239 -16.61 16.13 10.51
CA ASN A 239 -17.95 16.56 10.88
C ASN A 239 -18.92 15.35 11.03
N ALA A 240 -20.18 15.61 11.39
CA ALA A 240 -21.18 14.56 11.62
C ALA A 240 -21.49 13.68 10.41
N ASN A 241 -21.12 14.12 9.20
CA ASN A 241 -21.28 13.38 7.96
C ASN A 241 -20.01 12.63 7.54
N GLY A 242 -18.95 12.61 8.37
CA GLY A 242 -17.68 11.93 8.05
C GLY A 242 -16.76 12.71 7.11
N GLN A 243 -17.10 13.96 6.77
CA GLN A 243 -16.28 14.84 5.93
C GLN A 243 -15.27 15.63 6.79
N PRO A 244 -14.05 15.94 6.31
CA PRO A 244 -13.10 16.75 7.05
C PRO A 244 -13.67 18.14 7.37
N SER A 245 -13.67 18.54 8.64
CA SER A 245 -14.09 19.90 9.03
C SER A 245 -13.00 20.94 8.72
N VAL A 246 -11.75 20.50 8.79
CA VAL A 246 -10.54 21.23 8.40
C VAL A 246 -9.61 20.27 7.67
N VAL A 247 -8.75 20.81 6.82
CA VAL A 247 -7.82 20.02 6.00
C VAL A 247 -6.40 20.50 6.12
N ALA A 248 -5.45 19.59 5.89
CA ALA A 248 -4.04 19.88 5.86
C ALA A 248 -3.65 20.81 4.69
N GLY A 249 -2.57 21.55 4.92
CA GLY A 249 -1.98 22.47 3.97
C GLY A 249 -0.82 23.23 4.58
N VAL A 250 -0.22 24.12 3.80
CA VAL A 250 0.79 25.08 4.25
C VAL A 250 0.34 26.50 3.90
N PRO A 251 0.59 27.48 4.78
CA PRO A 251 0.24 28.87 4.49
C PRO A 251 1.08 29.43 3.35
N PRO A 252 0.72 30.61 2.80
CA PRO A 252 1.60 31.38 1.95
C PRO A 252 2.99 31.60 2.57
N ASP A 253 4.00 31.60 1.72
CA ASP A 253 5.37 31.97 2.07
C ASP A 253 6.04 32.72 0.91
N TYR A 254 7.33 33.00 1.04
CA TYR A 254 8.08 33.74 0.02
C TYR A 254 8.31 32.93 -1.28
N PHE A 255 8.02 31.62 -1.29
CA PHE A 255 8.05 30.77 -2.50
C PHE A 255 6.67 30.60 -3.13
N SER A 256 5.57 30.65 -2.35
CA SER A 256 4.19 30.53 -2.83
C SER A 256 3.27 31.56 -2.17
N ALA A 257 2.76 32.51 -2.98
CA ALA A 257 1.86 33.55 -2.51
C ALA A 257 0.49 33.04 -2.01
N THR A 258 0.07 31.84 -2.40
CA THR A 258 -1.22 31.26 -2.02
C THR A 258 -1.11 30.09 -1.05
N GLY A 259 0.12 29.67 -0.71
CA GLY A 259 0.34 28.44 0.04
C GLY A 259 -0.15 27.22 -0.74
N GLN A 260 -0.51 26.15 -0.03
CA GLN A 260 -1.03 24.92 -0.62
C GLN A 260 -2.13 24.32 0.27
N ARG A 261 -3.23 23.87 -0.35
CA ARG A 261 -4.32 23.16 0.32
C ARG A 261 -4.31 21.70 -0.17
N TRP A 262 -3.94 20.76 0.71
CA TRP A 262 -3.71 19.36 0.31
C TRP A 262 -4.97 18.50 0.42
N GLY A 263 -5.86 18.79 1.37
CA GLY A 263 -7.15 18.11 1.49
C GLY A 263 -7.17 16.90 2.43
N ASN A 264 -6.02 16.47 2.98
CA ASN A 264 -5.97 15.42 3.99
C ASN A 264 -6.71 15.83 5.28
N PRO A 265 -7.38 14.91 5.99
CA PRO A 265 -7.96 15.20 7.29
C PRO A 265 -6.84 15.43 8.31
N LEU A 266 -7.08 16.34 9.27
CA LEU A 266 -6.18 16.53 10.40
C LEU A 266 -6.48 15.53 11.52
N TYR A 267 -5.43 15.16 12.26
CA TYR A 267 -5.55 14.32 13.43
C TYR A 267 -6.27 15.05 14.58
N ARG A 268 -7.02 14.28 15.37
CA ARG A 268 -7.45 14.65 16.71
C ARG A 268 -6.40 14.20 17.71
N TRP A 269 -5.35 15.02 17.87
CA TRP A 269 -4.21 14.68 18.71
C TRP A 269 -4.56 14.42 20.17
N ASP A 270 -5.63 15.03 20.69
CA ASP A 270 -6.23 14.72 21.99
C ASP A 270 -6.73 13.28 22.07
N ALA A 271 -7.44 12.80 21.04
CA ALA A 271 -7.92 11.42 20.97
C ALA A 271 -6.76 10.43 20.84
N HIS A 272 -5.76 10.73 20.01
CA HIS A 272 -4.54 9.93 19.94
C HIS A 272 -3.79 9.88 21.28
N ALA A 273 -3.64 11.01 21.97
CA ALA A 273 -2.99 11.04 23.27
C ALA A 273 -3.75 10.20 24.32
N ALA A 274 -5.09 10.23 24.29
CA ALA A 274 -5.93 9.44 25.18
C ALA A 274 -5.77 7.92 25.00
N GLU A 275 -5.48 7.45 23.79
CA GLU A 275 -5.13 6.03 23.52
C GLU A 275 -3.61 5.75 23.58
N GLY A 276 -2.81 6.68 24.11
CA GLY A 276 -1.35 6.51 24.21
C GLY A 276 -0.64 6.44 22.85
N TYR A 277 -1.19 7.13 21.84
CA TYR A 277 -0.73 7.14 20.46
C TYR A 277 -0.72 5.76 19.80
N ALA A 278 -1.60 4.85 20.21
CA ALA A 278 -1.64 3.46 19.75
C ALA A 278 -1.62 3.33 18.22
N TRP A 279 -2.44 4.08 17.49
CA TRP A 279 -2.46 4.03 16.03
C TRP A 279 -1.10 4.43 15.40
N TRP A 280 -0.47 5.50 15.90
CA TRP A 280 0.84 5.96 15.41
C TRP A 280 1.97 4.99 15.75
N VAL A 281 1.96 4.40 16.94
CA VAL A 281 2.92 3.36 17.34
C VAL A 281 2.77 2.13 16.46
N GLN A 282 1.54 1.71 16.18
CA GLN A 282 1.26 0.59 15.28
C GLN A 282 1.73 0.88 13.86
N ARG A 283 1.42 2.08 13.32
CA ARG A 283 1.86 2.54 12.00
C ARG A 283 3.38 2.48 11.87
N LEU A 284 4.12 3.09 12.79
CA LEU A 284 5.59 3.06 12.75
C LEU A 284 6.17 1.65 12.93
N ARG A 285 5.60 0.83 13.83
CA ARG A 285 6.02 -0.57 14.00
C ARG A 285 5.84 -1.35 12.69
N HIS A 286 4.70 -1.15 12.03
CA HIS A 286 4.42 -1.78 10.74
C HIS A 286 5.38 -1.30 9.66
N THR A 287 5.60 0.01 9.51
CA THR A 287 6.54 0.54 8.54
C THR A 287 7.98 0.03 8.78
N LEU A 288 8.43 -0.06 10.03
CA LEU A 288 9.76 -0.60 10.38
C LEU A 288 9.88 -2.13 10.16
N ALA A 289 8.75 -2.84 10.03
CA ALA A 289 8.76 -4.22 9.54
C ALA A 289 9.05 -4.31 8.03
N LEU A 290 8.82 -3.23 7.29
CA LEU A 290 9.08 -3.14 5.85
C LEU A 290 10.45 -2.53 5.55
N VAL A 291 10.90 -1.54 6.32
CA VAL A 291 12.12 -0.77 6.01
C VAL A 291 13.03 -0.62 7.23
N ASP A 292 14.28 -0.22 7.00
CA ASP A 292 15.28 -0.07 8.06
C ASP A 292 15.32 1.36 8.64
N ILE A 293 14.95 2.35 7.83
CA ILE A 293 14.89 3.77 8.19
C ILE A 293 13.59 4.34 7.63
N VAL A 294 12.88 5.13 8.42
CA VAL A 294 11.64 5.79 8.00
C VAL A 294 11.87 7.29 7.91
N ARG A 295 11.68 7.86 6.72
CA ARG A 295 11.47 9.30 6.54
C ARG A 295 10.00 9.60 6.87
N ILE A 296 9.77 10.57 7.75
CA ILE A 296 8.43 11.12 7.97
C ILE A 296 8.34 12.42 7.18
N ASP A 297 7.54 12.42 6.13
CA ASP A 297 7.32 13.61 5.31
C ASP A 297 6.54 14.66 6.11
N HIS A 298 6.86 15.93 5.88
CA HIS A 298 6.32 17.07 6.63
C HIS A 298 6.41 16.93 8.16
N PHE A 299 7.57 16.51 8.67
CA PHE A 299 7.85 16.28 10.10
C PHE A 299 7.50 17.46 11.05
N ARG A 300 7.40 18.70 10.54
CA ARG A 300 7.07 19.88 11.34
C ARG A 300 5.61 19.93 11.83
N GLY A 301 4.75 19.08 11.27
CA GLY A 301 3.30 19.07 11.50
C GLY A 301 2.86 18.36 12.77
#